data_AF-A0A0S6WAT6-F1
#
_entry.id   AF-A0A0S6WAT6-F1
#
_cell.length_a   1.000
_cell.length_b   1.000
_cell.length_c   1.000
_cell.angle_alpha   90.00
_cell.angle_beta   90.00
_cell.angle_gamma   90.00
#
_symmetry.space_group_name_H-M   'P 1'
#
loop_
_entity.id
_entity.type
_entity.pdbx_description
1 polymer ?
#
loop_
_entity_poly.entity_id
_entity_poly.type
_entity_poly.pdbx_seq_one_letter_code
_entity_poly.pdbx_strand_id
1 'polypeptide(L)'
;MSESNMNTKDNEQITPITQEGIDRLVAFLPLLSAPNARHGTYPDVVKNNNDNLLYIPSILSETASEFVQACYEEGFVQPFDWGEWSERHKDELNSAAFIDGADLTTIVKLLTTHIRADRFCDGHLLSMLEDGSIAKILKRLEHIKSELSSRPE
;
A
#
# COMPACT_ATOMS: atom_id res chain seq x y z
N MET A 1 -16.12 -39.25 -17.82
CA MET A 1 -14.67 -38.99 -17.74
C MET A 1 -14.55 -37.48 -17.63
N SER A 2 -14.14 -37.02 -16.46
CA SER A 2 -14.04 -35.62 -16.09
C SER A 2 -12.68 -35.11 -16.53
N GLU A 3 -12.63 -34.14 -17.43
CA GLU A 3 -11.43 -33.33 -17.62
C GLU A 3 -11.61 -32.03 -16.86
N SER A 4 -10.99 -32.02 -15.69
CA SER A 4 -10.62 -30.84 -14.94
C SER A 4 -9.62 -30.03 -15.76
N ASN A 5 -10.02 -28.90 -16.33
CA ASN A 5 -9.07 -27.89 -16.76
C ASN A 5 -8.91 -26.85 -15.66
N MET A 6 -7.83 -27.09 -14.92
CA MET A 6 -7.30 -26.27 -13.85
C MET A 6 -6.53 -25.09 -14.45
N ASN A 7 -6.80 -23.91 -13.88
CA ASN A 7 -5.96 -22.72 -13.83
C ASN A 7 -5.81 -21.81 -15.07
N THR A 8 -6.65 -20.78 -15.14
CA THR A 8 -6.45 -19.56 -15.95
C THR A 8 -6.68 -18.28 -15.11
N LYS A 9 -6.29 -18.27 -13.83
CA LYS A 9 -6.48 -17.09 -12.96
C LYS A 9 -5.19 -16.37 -12.50
N ASP A 10 -4.01 -16.80 -12.93
CA ASP A 10 -2.73 -16.24 -12.46
C ASP A 10 -1.98 -15.41 -13.53
N ASN A 11 -2.69 -14.65 -14.37
CA ASN A 11 -2.05 -13.76 -15.35
C ASN A 11 -2.61 -12.34 -15.26
N GLU A 12 -2.71 -11.81 -14.05
CA GLU A 12 -2.87 -10.37 -13.87
C GLU A 12 -1.51 -9.71 -14.15
N GLN A 13 -1.29 -9.37 -15.41
CA GLN A 13 -0.13 -8.60 -15.84
C GLN A 13 -0.29 -7.18 -15.32
N ILE A 14 0.47 -6.86 -14.27
CA ILE A 14 0.60 -5.47 -13.84
C ILE A 14 1.52 -4.75 -14.82
N THR A 15 1.18 -3.50 -15.13
CA THR A 15 1.98 -2.65 -16.01
C THR A 15 3.36 -2.43 -15.37
N PRO A 16 4.46 -2.49 -16.15
CA PRO A 16 5.79 -2.26 -15.63
C PRO A 16 5.91 -0.90 -14.94
N ILE A 17 6.62 -0.87 -13.81
CA ILE A 17 6.97 0.36 -13.09
C ILE A 17 8.31 0.87 -13.61
N THR A 18 8.42 2.19 -13.78
CA THR A 18 9.66 2.85 -14.21
C THR A 18 10.67 2.96 -13.06
N GLN A 19 11.95 3.11 -13.39
CA GLN A 19 12.99 3.34 -12.37
C GLN A 19 12.76 4.67 -11.66
N GLU A 20 12.33 5.70 -12.38
CA GLU A 20 11.97 7.00 -11.81
C GLU A 20 10.80 6.90 -10.82
N GLY A 21 9.80 6.06 -11.13
CA GLY A 21 8.67 5.82 -10.24
C GLY A 21 9.08 5.10 -8.95
N ILE A 22 9.97 4.10 -9.07
CA ILE A 22 10.57 3.42 -7.92
C ILE A 22 11.34 4.44 -7.06
N ASP A 23 12.17 5.27 -7.68
CA ASP A 23 12.97 6.29 -6.99
C ASP A 23 12.10 7.29 -6.23
N ARG A 24 11.02 7.73 -6.88
CA ARG A 24 10.06 8.67 -6.28
C ARG A 24 9.36 8.08 -5.06
N LEU A 25 8.90 6.83 -5.13
CA LEU A 25 8.24 6.20 -3.98
C LEU A 25 9.21 5.94 -2.83
N VAL A 26 10.43 5.49 -3.13
CA VAL A 26 11.48 5.27 -2.11
C VAL A 26 11.83 6.57 -1.39
N ALA A 27 11.75 7.73 -2.05
CA ALA A 27 12.00 9.02 -1.40
C ALA A 27 11.02 9.36 -0.25
N PHE A 28 9.84 8.73 -0.21
CA PHE A 28 8.91 8.89 0.92
C PHE A 28 9.30 8.09 2.16
N LEU A 29 10.15 7.05 2.04
CA LEU A 29 10.55 6.20 3.16
C LEU A 29 11.07 7.00 4.37
N PRO A 30 12.07 7.90 4.24
CA PRO A 30 12.55 8.67 5.40
C PRO A 30 11.50 9.63 5.96
N LEU A 31 10.57 10.12 5.15
CA LEU A 31 9.51 11.04 5.59
C LEU A 31 8.42 10.30 6.38
N LEU A 32 8.05 9.10 5.91
CA LEU A 32 7.01 8.29 6.51
C LEU A 32 7.48 7.43 7.69
N SER A 33 8.80 7.22 7.84
CA SER A 33 9.35 6.40 8.94
C SER A 33 10.05 7.22 10.03
N ALA A 34 9.99 8.55 9.97
CA ALA A 34 10.58 9.39 10.99
C ALA A 34 9.93 9.12 12.37
N PRO A 35 10.69 9.09 13.49
CA PRO A 35 10.16 8.72 14.82
C PRO A 35 8.97 9.55 15.32
N ASN A 36 8.79 10.74 14.76
CA ASN A 36 7.77 11.72 15.08
C ASN A 36 6.93 12.10 13.86
N ALA A 37 6.95 11.28 12.80
CA ALA A 37 6.08 11.45 11.65
C ALA A 37 4.63 11.39 12.11
N ARG A 38 3.82 12.34 11.62
CA ARG A 38 2.38 12.35 11.83
C ARG A 38 1.72 12.08 10.50
N HIS A 39 0.99 10.98 10.42
CA HIS A 39 0.41 10.52 9.17
C HIS A 39 -1.00 11.02 8.92
N GLY A 40 -1.66 11.57 9.94
CA GLY A 40 -3.02 12.09 9.83
C GLY A 40 -3.72 12.25 11.17
N THR A 41 -5.04 12.32 11.13
CA THR A 41 -5.95 12.26 12.27
C THR A 41 -6.91 11.10 12.10
N TYR A 42 -7.11 10.31 13.15
CA TYR A 42 -8.10 9.23 13.19
C TYR A 42 -9.54 9.76 13.14
N PRO A 43 -10.51 8.91 12.72
CA PRO A 43 -11.90 9.30 12.77
C PRO A 43 -12.34 9.50 14.21
N ASP A 44 -13.25 10.45 14.41
CA ASP A 44 -13.73 10.83 15.74
C ASP A 44 -15.25 11.11 15.71
N VAL A 45 -15.89 11.03 16.87
CA VAL A 45 -17.30 11.38 17.06
C VAL A 45 -17.40 12.46 18.12
N VAL A 46 -17.69 13.67 17.67
CA VAL A 46 -17.80 14.84 18.54
C VAL A 46 -19.25 15.27 18.70
N LYS A 47 -19.55 16.02 19.77
CA LYS A 47 -20.84 16.71 19.91
C LYS A 47 -20.76 18.11 19.31
N ASN A 48 -21.76 18.49 18.53
CA ASN A 48 -21.92 19.88 18.11
C ASN A 48 -22.62 20.72 19.20
N ASN A 49 -22.77 22.02 18.94
CA ASN A 49 -23.38 22.98 19.88
C ASN A 49 -24.85 22.66 20.26
N ASN A 50 -25.51 21.76 19.53
CA ASN A 50 -26.89 21.33 19.77
C ASN A 50 -26.95 19.91 20.38
N ASP A 51 -25.85 19.42 20.96
CA ASP A 51 -25.69 18.05 21.50
C ASP A 51 -25.87 16.91 20.47
N ASN A 52 -25.90 17.22 19.17
CA ASN A 52 -25.94 16.19 18.13
C ASN A 52 -24.54 15.61 17.91
N LEU A 53 -24.47 14.29 17.74
CA LEU A 53 -23.24 13.60 17.36
C LEU A 53 -22.89 13.91 15.90
N LEU A 54 -21.64 14.29 15.66
CA LEU A 54 -21.04 14.51 14.35
C LEU A 54 -19.88 13.54 14.17
N TYR A 55 -19.90 12.80 13.07
CA TYR A 55 -18.77 11.98 12.64
C TYR A 55 -17.74 12.85 11.90
N ILE A 56 -16.49 12.78 12.32
CA ILE A 56 -15.33 13.38 11.66
C ILE A 56 -14.55 12.23 11.03
N PRO A 57 -14.40 12.19 9.69
CA PRO A 57 -13.64 11.13 9.02
C PRO A 57 -12.15 11.25 9.31
N SER A 58 -11.40 10.19 9.04
CA SER A 58 -9.94 10.29 9.08
C SER A 58 -9.43 11.25 8.01
N ILE A 59 -8.31 11.91 8.29
CA ILE A 59 -7.67 12.85 7.36
C ILE A 59 -6.19 12.50 7.32
N LEU A 60 -5.67 12.19 6.14
CA LEU A 60 -4.24 12.01 5.94
C LEU A 60 -3.50 13.35 6.02
N SER A 61 -2.29 13.31 6.56
CA SER A 61 -1.33 14.42 6.48
C SER A 61 -1.00 14.75 5.02
N GLU A 62 -0.43 15.93 4.79
CA GLU A 62 0.03 16.35 3.45
C GLU A 62 1.01 15.31 2.85
N THR A 63 2.05 14.93 3.60
CA THR A 63 3.03 13.93 3.16
C THR A 63 2.40 12.57 2.84
N ALA A 64 1.46 12.09 3.66
CA ALA A 64 0.78 10.82 3.39
C ALA A 64 -0.15 10.92 2.16
N SER A 65 -0.79 12.08 1.95
CA SER A 65 -1.63 12.33 0.79
C SER A 65 -0.80 12.41 -0.50
N GLU A 66 0.34 13.09 -0.46
CA GLU A 66 1.33 13.15 -1.55
C GLU A 66 1.87 11.77 -1.91
N PHE A 67 2.13 10.92 -0.90
CA PHE A 67 2.53 9.54 -1.11
C PHE A 67 1.45 8.74 -1.86
N VAL A 68 0.19 8.83 -1.44
CA VAL A 68 -0.93 8.16 -2.12
C VAL A 68 -1.05 8.65 -3.57
N GLN A 69 -0.96 9.96 -3.78
CA GLN A 69 -1.00 10.56 -5.10
C GLN A 69 0.15 10.04 -5.98
N ALA A 70 1.38 9.97 -5.44
CA ALA A 70 2.52 9.40 -6.14
C ALA A 70 2.30 7.92 -6.50
N CYS A 71 1.68 7.13 -5.62
CA CYS A 71 1.36 5.74 -5.95
C CYS A 71 0.40 5.62 -7.14
N TYR A 72 -0.55 6.55 -7.31
CA TYR A 72 -1.41 6.58 -8.50
C TYR A 72 -0.66 7.03 -9.75
N GLU A 73 0.14 8.09 -9.65
CA GLU A 73 0.86 8.69 -10.78
C GLU A 73 1.91 7.75 -11.36
N GLU A 74 2.67 7.06 -10.49
CA GLU A 74 3.74 6.14 -10.88
C GLU A 74 3.25 4.71 -11.14
N GLY A 75 1.93 4.48 -11.10
CA GLY A 75 1.35 3.18 -11.41
C GLY A 75 1.53 2.11 -10.33
N PHE A 76 1.77 2.47 -9.08
CA PHE A 76 1.76 1.51 -7.96
C PHE A 76 0.34 1.18 -7.45
N VAL A 77 -0.68 1.89 -7.93
CA VAL A 77 -2.08 1.50 -7.76
C VAL A 77 -2.65 1.08 -9.11
N GLN A 78 -2.82 -0.22 -9.31
CA GLN A 78 -3.27 -0.78 -10.59
C GLN A 78 -4.57 -1.57 -10.47
N PRO A 79 -5.37 -1.69 -11.53
CA PRO A 79 -6.55 -2.54 -11.53
C PRO A 79 -6.16 -4.02 -11.53
N PHE A 80 -6.62 -4.75 -10.51
CA PHE A 80 -6.59 -6.21 -10.40
C PHE A 80 -7.63 -6.64 -9.34
N ASP A 81 -7.89 -7.94 -9.19
CA ASP A 81 -8.80 -8.47 -8.16
C ASP A 81 -8.15 -8.46 -6.77
N TRP A 82 -7.98 -7.26 -6.22
CA TRP A 82 -7.42 -7.03 -4.89
C TRP A 82 -8.30 -7.61 -3.78
N GLY A 83 -9.60 -7.80 -4.02
CA GLY A 83 -10.52 -8.43 -3.06
C GLY A 83 -10.23 -9.92 -2.92
N GLU A 84 -10.26 -10.68 -4.02
CA GLU A 84 -9.90 -12.12 -4.02
C GLU A 84 -8.44 -12.32 -3.60
N TRP A 85 -7.52 -11.44 -4.03
CA TRP A 85 -6.11 -11.54 -3.66
C TRP A 85 -5.86 -11.29 -2.18
N SER A 86 -6.44 -10.23 -1.59
CA SER A 86 -6.25 -9.93 -0.17
C SER A 86 -6.85 -10.99 0.74
N GLU A 87 -8.02 -11.56 0.39
CA GLU A 87 -8.61 -12.66 1.16
C GLU A 87 -7.71 -13.90 1.17
N ARG A 88 -7.06 -14.22 0.04
CA ARG A 88 -6.11 -15.34 -0.05
C ARG A 88 -4.87 -15.15 0.83
N HIS A 89 -4.45 -13.91 1.06
CA HIS A 89 -3.23 -13.57 1.80
C HIS A 89 -3.52 -12.92 3.16
N LYS A 90 -4.76 -12.95 3.65
CA LYS A 90 -5.20 -12.15 4.80
C LYS A 90 -4.37 -12.35 6.06
N ASP A 91 -3.83 -13.56 6.26
CA ASP A 91 -3.04 -13.92 7.43
C ASP A 91 -1.58 -13.46 7.32
N GLU A 92 -1.12 -13.07 6.13
CA GLU A 92 0.28 -12.74 5.85
C GLU A 92 0.53 -11.37 5.22
N LEU A 93 -0.51 -10.65 4.74
CA LEU A 93 -0.41 -9.34 4.07
C LEU A 93 0.50 -8.33 4.79
N ASN A 94 0.44 -8.30 6.12
CA ASN A 94 1.23 -7.38 6.96
C ASN A 94 2.44 -8.06 7.63
N SER A 95 2.68 -9.34 7.34
CA SER A 95 3.78 -10.09 7.94
C SER A 95 5.11 -9.64 7.33
N ALA A 96 6.14 -9.53 8.17
CA ALA A 96 7.48 -9.17 7.70
C ALA A 96 8.01 -10.18 6.67
N ALA A 97 7.79 -11.48 6.90
CA ALA A 97 8.26 -12.53 5.99
C ALA A 97 7.66 -12.42 4.58
N PHE A 98 6.36 -12.11 4.48
CA PHE A 98 5.70 -11.93 3.19
C PHE A 98 6.20 -10.68 2.46
N ILE A 99 6.33 -9.56 3.20
CA ILE A 99 6.82 -8.29 2.63
C ILE A 99 8.29 -8.42 2.21
N ASP A 100 9.15 -9.04 3.02
CA ASP A 100 10.58 -9.19 2.73
C ASP A 100 10.84 -10.06 1.49
N GLY A 101 9.96 -11.05 1.24
CA GLY A 101 10.01 -11.92 0.06
C GLY A 101 9.33 -11.35 -1.19
N ALA A 102 8.64 -10.21 -1.08
CA ALA A 102 7.84 -9.65 -2.17
C ALA A 102 8.71 -9.26 -3.37
N ASP A 103 8.25 -9.57 -4.58
CA ASP A 103 8.75 -8.99 -5.83
C ASP A 103 8.02 -7.67 -6.16
N LEU A 104 8.46 -6.97 -7.21
CA LEU A 104 7.87 -5.69 -7.60
C LEU A 104 6.36 -5.80 -7.89
N THR A 105 5.94 -6.92 -8.50
CA THR A 105 4.54 -7.26 -8.75
C THR A 105 3.75 -7.32 -7.44
N THR A 106 4.28 -8.01 -6.44
CA THR A 106 3.66 -8.15 -5.12
C THR A 106 3.64 -6.82 -4.36
N ILE A 107 4.67 -5.98 -4.50
CA ILE A 107 4.68 -4.62 -3.91
C ILE A 107 3.53 -3.77 -4.46
N VAL A 108 3.30 -3.79 -5.79
CA VAL A 108 2.18 -3.07 -6.40
C VAL A 108 0.84 -3.61 -5.88
N LYS A 109 0.72 -4.93 -5.70
CA LYS A 109 -0.50 -5.54 -5.13
C LYS A 109 -0.74 -5.15 -3.68
N LEU A 110 0.31 -5.13 -2.84
CA LEU A 110 0.25 -4.68 -1.45
C LEU A 110 -0.20 -3.22 -1.37
N LEU A 111 0.47 -2.31 -2.09
CA LEU A 111 0.13 -0.89 -2.09
C LEU A 111 -1.29 -0.63 -2.58
N THR A 112 -1.69 -1.26 -3.69
CA THR A 112 -3.07 -1.17 -4.19
C THR A 112 -4.07 -1.64 -3.15
N THR A 113 -3.79 -2.76 -2.47
CA THR A 113 -4.69 -3.35 -1.46
C THR A 113 -4.88 -2.39 -0.30
N HIS A 114 -3.81 -1.89 0.31
CA HIS A 114 -3.93 -0.97 1.45
C HIS A 114 -4.56 0.37 1.07
N ILE A 115 -4.18 0.97 -0.06
CA ILE A 115 -4.74 2.26 -0.51
C ILE A 115 -6.23 2.12 -0.85
N ARG A 116 -6.66 1.01 -1.45
CA ARG A 116 -8.08 0.81 -1.79
C ARG A 116 -8.93 0.38 -0.60
N ALA A 117 -8.37 -0.38 0.34
CA ALA A 117 -9.07 -0.81 1.55
C ALA A 117 -9.52 0.37 2.42
N ASP A 118 -8.77 1.47 2.43
CA ASP A 118 -9.12 2.71 3.16
C ASP A 118 -10.45 3.32 2.73
N ARG A 119 -10.89 3.06 1.49
CA ARG A 119 -12.21 3.50 0.98
C ARG A 119 -13.38 2.79 1.66
N PHE A 120 -13.12 1.66 2.33
CA PHE A 120 -14.13 0.82 2.98
C PHE A 120 -13.95 0.77 4.50
N CYS A 121 -12.76 1.09 5.00
CA CYS A 121 -12.43 1.11 6.41
C CYS A 121 -11.70 2.42 6.73
N ASP A 122 -12.45 3.39 7.25
CA ASP A 122 -11.93 4.73 7.54
C ASP A 122 -10.79 4.66 8.56
N GLY A 123 -9.62 5.21 8.20
CA GLY A 123 -8.41 5.17 9.00
C GLY A 123 -7.56 3.90 8.83
N HIS A 124 -7.89 3.02 7.88
CA HIS A 124 -7.08 1.82 7.60
C HIS A 124 -5.68 2.18 7.13
N LEU A 125 -5.54 3.03 6.11
CA LEU A 125 -4.23 3.41 5.59
C LEU A 125 -3.43 4.18 6.65
N LEU A 126 -4.10 4.99 7.47
CA LEU A 126 -3.48 5.66 8.60
C LEU A 126 -2.88 4.65 9.59
N SER A 127 -3.63 3.59 9.94
CA SER A 127 -3.12 2.49 10.77
C SER A 127 -1.89 1.81 10.16
N MET A 128 -1.87 1.58 8.85
CA MET A 128 -0.75 0.92 8.15
C MET A 128 0.50 1.81 8.03
N LEU A 129 0.30 3.12 8.03
CA LEU A 129 1.39 4.09 8.09
C LEU A 129 2.00 4.11 9.49
N GLU A 130 1.16 4.19 10.53
CA GLU A 130 1.60 4.30 11.93
C GLU A 130 2.23 3.01 12.49
N ASP A 131 1.73 1.84 12.10
CA ASP A 131 2.32 0.56 12.52
C ASP A 131 3.59 0.17 11.72
N GLY A 132 3.95 1.00 10.73
CA GLY A 132 5.13 0.84 9.89
C GLY A 132 4.99 -0.19 8.77
N SER A 133 3.80 -0.72 8.50
CA SER A 133 3.58 -1.67 7.39
C SER A 133 3.92 -1.03 6.04
N ILE A 134 3.49 0.21 5.78
CA ILE A 134 3.87 0.95 4.57
C ILE A 134 5.38 1.19 4.51
N ALA A 135 6.02 1.51 5.64
CA ALA A 135 7.46 1.70 5.68
C ALA A 135 8.24 0.42 5.34
N LYS A 136 7.77 -0.75 5.80
CA LYS A 136 8.36 -2.05 5.42
C LYS A 136 8.24 -2.32 3.92
N ILE A 137 7.08 -2.03 3.33
CA ILE A 137 6.85 -2.15 1.88
C ILE A 137 7.83 -1.26 1.11
N LEU A 138 7.98 0.01 1.51
CA LEU A 138 8.92 0.94 0.87
C LEU A 138 10.38 0.53 1.05
N LYS A 139 10.75 -0.02 2.21
CA LYS A 139 12.09 -0.57 2.43
C LYS A 139 12.38 -1.77 1.53
N ARG A 140 11.40 -2.66 1.32
CA ARG A 140 11.56 -3.75 0.35
C ARG A 140 11.72 -3.20 -1.07
N LEU A 141 10.96 -2.17 -1.44
CA LEU A 141 11.09 -1.51 -2.74
C LEU A 141 12.49 -0.91 -2.95
N GLU A 142 13.09 -0.31 -1.90
CA GLU A 142 14.47 0.18 -1.93
C GLU A 142 15.50 -0.95 -2.16
N HIS A 143 15.27 -2.13 -1.57
CA HIS A 143 16.12 -3.29 -1.82
C HIS A 143 16.00 -3.75 -3.29
N ILE A 144 14.79 -3.84 -3.83
CA ILE A 144 14.56 -4.18 -5.26
C ILE A 144 15.25 -3.19 -6.18
N LYS A 145 15.17 -1.88 -5.90
CA LYS A 145 15.91 -0.84 -6.62
C LYS A 145 17.42 -1.13 -6.66
N SER A 146 17.99 -1.50 -5.51
CA SER A 146 19.42 -1.80 -5.38
C SER A 146 19.82 -3.04 -6.17
N GLU A 147 18.99 -4.08 -6.15
CA GLU A 147 19.18 -5.31 -6.94
C GLU A 147 19.18 -5.00 -8.46
N LEU A 148 18.22 -4.19 -8.93
CA LEU A 148 18.13 -3.76 -10.33
C LEU A 148 19.36 -2.95 -10.78
N SER A 149 19.87 -2.08 -9.91
CA SER A 149 21.06 -1.26 -10.18
C SER A 149 22.37 -2.05 -10.18
N SER A 150 22.38 -3.24 -9.57
CA SER A 150 23.59 -4.09 -9.39
C SER A 150 23.79 -5.14 -10.47
N ARG A 151 22.83 -5.30 -11.39
CA ARG A 151 22.90 -6.26 -12.50
C ARG A 151 23.69 -5.64 -13.67
N PRO A 152 24.87 -6.16 -14.04
CA PRO A 152 25.52 -5.74 -15.28
C PRO A 152 24.68 -6.21 -16.48
N GLU A 153 24.50 -5.34 -17.47
CA GLU A 153 23.93 -5.68 -18.79
C GLU A 153 24.67 -6.83 -19.48
#